data_AF-A0A0D3J4R5-F1
#
_entry.id   AF-A0A0D3J4R5-F1
#
_cell.length_a   1.000
_cell.length_b   1.000
_cell.length_c   1.000
_cell.angle_alpha   90.00
_cell.angle_beta   90.00
_cell.angle_gamma   90.00
#
_symmetry.space_group_name_H-M   'P 1'
#
loop_
_entity.id
_entity.type
_entity.pdbx_description
1 polymer ?
#
loop_
_entity_poly.entity_id
_entity_poly.type
_entity_poly.pdbx_seq_one_letter_code
_entity_poly.pdbx_strand_id
1 'polypeptide(L)'
;MGATLESPITKLSKEEKAAKKAAKAEKLAKKEAKIAAKLAAKDVAAEPPEPVDEEVEQADVEENEVEEAADDGFKVHKYVPPPEPEDETLQCRDCGGDFIFTVGEQEFFKSKGFDNKKTRCAEAIARRNVLSLARKVARAVAAAWPALPSSLVFVPFECTTFVTV
;
A
#
# COMPACT_ATOMS: atom_id res chain seq x y z
N MET A 1 24.67 51.38 20.44
CA MET A 1 24.98 51.39 18.99
C MET A 1 25.93 50.23 18.76
N GLY A 2 25.48 48.99 18.59
CA GLY A 2 24.74 48.48 17.44
C GLY A 2 25.67 47.49 16.73
N ALA A 3 25.88 46.31 17.32
CA ALA A 3 26.70 45.25 16.73
C ALA A 3 25.93 44.63 15.56
N THR A 4 26.34 44.94 14.33
CA THR A 4 25.81 44.34 13.11
C THR A 4 26.28 42.89 13.01
N LEU A 5 25.44 41.97 13.51
CA LEU A 5 25.53 40.54 13.22
C LEU A 5 24.98 40.31 11.81
N GLU A 6 25.70 40.74 10.77
CA GLU A 6 25.44 40.29 9.42
C GLU A 6 26.10 38.93 9.21
N SER A 7 25.34 37.88 9.50
CA SER A 7 25.71 36.52 9.12
C SER A 7 25.70 36.43 7.60
N PRO A 8 26.83 36.12 6.93
CA PRO A 8 26.83 35.94 5.49
C PRO A 8 26.09 34.64 5.17
N ILE A 9 24.88 34.75 4.62
CA ILE A 9 24.26 33.67 3.85
C ILE A 9 25.15 33.49 2.62
N THR A 10 26.17 32.64 2.74
CA THR A 10 27.06 32.30 1.63
C THR A 10 26.21 31.59 0.58
N LYS A 11 25.84 32.34 -0.47
CA LYS A 11 25.31 31.74 -1.70
C LYS A 11 26.42 30.83 -2.23
N LEU A 12 26.32 29.53 -1.91
CA LEU A 12 27.26 28.53 -2.41
C LEU A 12 27.39 28.72 -3.91
N SER A 13 28.63 28.90 -4.36
CA SER A 13 28.93 29.16 -5.76
C SER A 13 28.32 28.07 -6.63
N LYS A 14 27.98 28.41 -7.88
CA LYS A 14 27.44 27.47 -8.87
C LYS A 14 28.31 26.22 -8.99
N GLU A 15 29.62 26.38 -8.82
CA GLU A 15 30.63 25.32 -8.83
C GLU A 15 30.50 24.40 -7.61
N GLU A 16 30.32 24.94 -6.41
CA GLU A 16 30.15 24.11 -5.20
C GLU A 16 28.83 23.31 -5.23
N LYS A 17 27.77 23.90 -5.81
CA LYS A 17 26.51 23.19 -6.06
C LYS A 17 26.66 22.10 -7.12
N ALA A 18 27.45 22.33 -8.17
CA ALA A 18 27.76 21.32 -9.18
C ALA A 18 28.58 20.16 -8.58
N ALA A 19 29.56 20.44 -7.74
CA ALA A 19 30.35 19.43 -7.04
C ALA A 19 29.48 18.56 -6.10
N LYS A 20 28.57 19.19 -5.32
CA LYS A 20 27.61 18.47 -4.47
C LYS A 20 26.63 17.61 -5.28
N LYS A 21 26.22 18.07 -6.46
CA LYS A 21 25.35 17.31 -7.38
C LYS A 21 26.10 16.10 -7.97
N ALA A 22 27.36 16.25 -8.37
CA ALA A 22 28.19 15.16 -8.87
C ALA A 22 28.43 14.09 -7.80
N ALA A 23 28.78 14.49 -6.57
CA ALA A 23 28.95 13.57 -5.45
C ALA A 23 27.65 12.83 -5.06
N LYS A 24 26.49 13.50 -5.19
CA LYS A 24 25.18 12.86 -4.97
C LYS A 24 24.84 11.87 -6.08
N ALA A 25 25.21 12.18 -7.33
CA ALA A 25 25.00 11.28 -8.48
C ALA A 25 25.82 9.99 -8.35
N GLU A 26 27.09 10.09 -7.94
CA GLU A 26 27.93 8.91 -7.70
C GLU A 26 27.37 8.02 -6.56
N LYS A 27 26.90 8.63 -5.46
CA LYS A 27 26.25 7.91 -4.37
C LYS A 27 24.95 7.23 -4.81
N LEU A 28 24.20 7.84 -5.72
CA LEU A 28 22.98 7.27 -6.27
C LEU A 28 23.30 6.08 -7.18
N ALA A 29 24.27 6.20 -8.09
CA ALA A 29 24.75 5.11 -8.93
C ALA A 29 25.25 3.91 -8.09
N LYS A 30 25.97 4.16 -6.99
CA LYS A 30 26.41 3.09 -6.08
C LYS A 30 25.26 2.42 -5.32
N LYS A 31 24.17 3.15 -5.04
CA LYS A 31 22.95 2.58 -4.45
C LYS A 31 22.18 1.75 -5.47
N GLU A 32 22.06 2.22 -6.70
CA GLU A 32 21.39 1.51 -7.80
C GLU A 32 22.12 0.21 -8.13
N ALA A 33 23.46 0.21 -8.20
CA ALA A 33 24.25 -1.01 -8.38
C ALA A 33 24.07 -2.03 -7.23
N LYS A 34 23.97 -1.57 -5.98
CA LYS A 34 23.69 -2.46 -4.83
C LYS A 34 22.29 -3.07 -4.87
N ILE A 35 21.30 -2.31 -5.34
CA ILE A 35 19.93 -2.81 -5.51
C ILE A 35 19.89 -3.85 -6.63
N ALA A 36 20.55 -3.59 -7.76
CA ALA A 36 20.66 -4.54 -8.87
C ALA A 36 21.33 -5.86 -8.44
N ALA A 37 22.43 -5.78 -7.70
CA ALA A 37 23.11 -6.96 -7.16
C ALA A 37 22.23 -7.76 -6.18
N LYS A 38 21.42 -7.07 -5.36
CA LYS A 38 20.53 -7.71 -4.39
C LYS A 38 19.31 -8.37 -5.06
N LEU A 39 18.82 -7.81 -6.16
CA LEU A 39 17.74 -8.40 -6.94
C LEU A 39 18.22 -9.66 -7.68
N ALA A 40 19.41 -9.62 -8.30
CA ALA A 40 19.99 -10.80 -8.95
C ALA A 40 20.24 -11.99 -8.00
N ALA A 41 20.47 -11.73 -6.70
CA ALA A 41 20.63 -12.78 -5.70
C ALA A 41 19.32 -13.39 -5.19
N LYS A 42 18.15 -12.80 -5.50
CA LYS A 42 16.86 -13.22 -4.94
C LYS A 42 16.09 -14.22 -5.84
N ASP A 43 16.49 -14.40 -7.09
CA ASP A 43 15.76 -15.23 -8.07
C ASP A 43 16.19 -16.72 -8.09
N VAL A 44 16.69 -17.27 -6.98
CA VAL A 44 17.02 -18.71 -6.86
C VAL A 44 16.30 -19.29 -5.63
N ALA A 45 15.03 -19.63 -5.78
CA ALA A 45 14.30 -20.66 -5.01
C ALA A 45 12.79 -20.59 -5.30
N ALA A 46 12.32 -21.33 -6.31
CA ALA A 46 10.92 -21.72 -6.45
C ALA A 46 10.86 -22.95 -7.39
N GLU A 47 11.10 -24.13 -6.82
CA GLU A 47 10.71 -25.40 -7.44
C GLU A 47 9.27 -25.70 -6.98
N PRO A 48 8.29 -25.83 -7.90
CA PRO A 48 6.89 -26.05 -7.53
C PRO A 48 6.68 -27.51 -7.11
N PRO A 49 6.17 -27.81 -5.90
CA PRO A 49 5.68 -29.15 -5.60
C PRO A 49 4.39 -29.42 -6.40
N GLU A 50 4.37 -30.56 -7.06
CA GLU A 50 3.28 -31.05 -7.91
C GLU A 50 1.99 -31.33 -7.11
N PRO A 51 0.81 -31.25 -7.75
CA PRO A 51 -0.48 -31.52 -7.12
C PRO A 51 -0.67 -33.02 -6.85
N VAL A 52 -0.98 -33.37 -5.61
CA VAL A 52 -1.55 -34.68 -5.26
C VAL A 52 -3.05 -34.53 -5.12
N ASP A 53 -3.75 -34.99 -6.16
CA ASP A 53 -5.18 -35.19 -6.19
C ASP A 53 -5.50 -36.50 -5.45
N GLU A 54 -6.25 -36.46 -4.35
CA GLU A 54 -6.96 -37.66 -3.85
C GLU A 54 -8.16 -37.24 -2.98
N GLU A 55 -9.34 -37.32 -3.60
CA GLU A 55 -10.64 -37.35 -2.94
C GLU A 55 -10.70 -38.59 -2.04
N VAL A 56 -10.97 -38.43 -0.74
CA VAL A 56 -11.50 -39.55 0.06
C VAL A 56 -12.73 -39.08 0.84
N GLU A 57 -13.78 -39.81 0.53
CA GLU A 57 -15.15 -39.76 0.97
C GLU A 57 -15.37 -39.62 2.48
N GLN A 58 -16.48 -38.95 2.79
CA GLN A 58 -17.21 -39.10 4.02
C GLN A 58 -17.53 -40.57 4.26
N ALA A 59 -17.01 -41.13 5.35
CA ALA A 59 -17.50 -42.36 5.95
C ALA A 59 -18.07 -42.01 7.33
N ASP A 60 -19.38 -42.19 7.45
CA ASP A 60 -20.15 -42.18 8.68
C ASP A 60 -19.54 -43.17 9.69
N VAL A 61 -19.19 -42.70 10.89
CA VAL A 61 -18.97 -43.59 12.04
C VAL A 61 -19.99 -43.24 13.11
N GLU A 62 -21.01 -44.09 13.08
CA GLU A 62 -22.07 -44.34 14.02
C GLU A 62 -21.57 -44.46 15.47
N GLU A 63 -22.34 -43.83 16.36
CA GLU A 63 -22.59 -44.11 17.78
C GLU A 63 -21.66 -45.12 18.49
N ASN A 64 -20.95 -44.64 19.50
CA ASN A 64 -20.66 -45.46 20.68
C ASN A 64 -20.76 -44.58 21.93
N GLU A 65 -22.00 -44.48 22.42
CA GLU A 65 -22.26 -44.16 23.82
C GLU A 65 -21.70 -45.31 24.67
N VAL A 66 -20.63 -45.04 25.41
CA VAL A 66 -20.20 -45.91 26.52
C VAL A 66 -20.59 -45.20 27.81
N GLU A 67 -21.55 -45.80 28.51
CA GLU A 67 -21.96 -45.42 29.86
C GLU A 67 -20.82 -45.55 30.89
N GLU A 68 -20.98 -44.82 32.00
CA GLU A 68 -20.06 -44.71 33.13
C GLU A 68 -19.73 -46.06 33.80
N ALA A 69 -18.46 -46.27 34.10
CA ALA A 69 -18.03 -47.12 35.21
C ALA A 69 -16.86 -46.43 35.94
N ALA A 70 -16.87 -46.56 37.26
CA ALA A 70 -16.04 -45.80 38.19
C ALA A 70 -14.59 -46.30 38.28
N ASP A 71 -13.65 -45.42 38.02
CA ASP A 71 -12.29 -45.42 38.56
C ASP A 71 -11.67 -44.02 38.42
N ASP A 72 -10.93 -43.58 39.45
CA ASP A 72 -10.26 -42.28 39.58
C ASP A 72 -9.11 -42.08 38.56
N GLY A 73 -9.46 -42.09 37.27
CA GLY A 73 -8.57 -41.93 36.13
C GLY A 73 -8.51 -40.47 35.69
N PHE A 74 -7.30 -39.90 35.70
CA PHE A 74 -6.97 -38.58 35.15
C PHE A 74 -7.52 -38.47 33.71
N LYS A 75 -8.66 -37.81 33.56
CA LYS A 75 -9.32 -37.56 32.27
C LYS A 75 -8.38 -36.67 31.47
N VAL A 76 -7.53 -37.30 30.64
CA VAL A 76 -6.65 -36.61 29.72
C VAL A 76 -7.57 -35.89 28.75
N HIS A 77 -7.84 -34.62 29.05
CA HIS A 77 -8.58 -33.74 28.17
C HIS A 77 -7.77 -33.72 26.89
N LYS A 78 -8.25 -34.44 25.87
CA LYS A 78 -7.55 -34.62 24.60
C LYS A 78 -7.24 -33.22 24.09
N TYR A 79 -5.96 -32.85 24.13
CA TYR A 79 -5.55 -31.52 23.69
C TYR A 79 -5.75 -31.49 22.18
N VAL A 80 -6.80 -30.81 21.76
CA VAL A 80 -6.99 -30.44 20.36
C VAL A 80 -6.14 -29.18 20.18
N PRO A 81 -5.05 -29.24 19.40
CA PRO A 81 -4.25 -28.06 19.11
C PRO A 81 -5.14 -27.01 18.45
N PRO A 82 -5.01 -25.71 18.83
CA PRO A 82 -5.77 -24.64 18.19
C PRO A 82 -5.57 -24.68 16.67
N PRO A 83 -6.64 -24.55 15.87
CA PRO A 83 -6.52 -24.50 14.43
C PRO A 83 -5.67 -23.27 14.05
N GLU A 84 -4.65 -23.51 13.25
CA GLU A 84 -3.80 -22.45 12.73
C GLU A 84 -4.61 -21.57 11.76
N PRO A 85 -4.37 -20.25 11.71
CA PRO A 85 -5.03 -19.39 10.74
C PRO A 85 -4.60 -19.77 9.32
N GLU A 86 -5.56 -19.94 8.42
CA GLU A 86 -5.34 -20.26 7.01
C GLU A 86 -5.53 -19.01 6.12
N ASP A 87 -5.00 -19.04 4.89
CA ASP A 87 -5.19 -17.96 3.93
C ASP A 87 -6.64 -17.96 3.41
N GLU A 88 -7.34 -16.83 3.55
CA GLU A 88 -8.74 -16.72 3.13
C GLU A 88 -8.88 -15.87 1.86
N THR A 89 -9.61 -16.34 0.86
CA THR A 89 -9.98 -15.51 -0.31
C THR A 89 -11.26 -14.72 -0.05
N LEU A 90 -11.20 -13.40 -0.18
CA LEU A 90 -12.35 -12.50 0.01
C LEU A 90 -12.66 -11.70 -1.25
N GLN A 91 -13.95 -11.37 -1.42
CA GLN A 91 -14.41 -10.53 -2.52
C GLN A 91 -14.33 -9.04 -2.18
N CYS A 92 -13.75 -8.25 -3.09
CA CYS A 92 -13.62 -6.81 -2.97
C CYS A 92 -14.95 -6.07 -3.17
N ARG A 93 -15.41 -5.28 -2.19
CA ARG A 93 -16.70 -4.55 -2.28
C ARG A 93 -16.74 -3.40 -3.30
N ASP A 94 -15.59 -2.89 -3.73
CA ASP A 94 -15.52 -1.76 -4.70
C ASP A 94 -15.21 -2.25 -6.12
N CYS A 95 -14.57 -3.41 -6.26
CA CYS A 95 -14.04 -3.91 -7.53
C CYS A 95 -14.59 -5.28 -7.94
N GLY A 96 -15.26 -6.00 -7.04
CA GLY A 96 -15.87 -7.31 -7.29
C GLY A 96 -14.89 -8.46 -7.46
N GLY A 97 -13.59 -8.18 -7.58
CA GLY A 97 -12.55 -9.21 -7.71
C GLY A 97 -12.18 -9.86 -6.38
N ASP A 98 -11.77 -11.11 -6.48
CA ASP A 98 -11.29 -11.89 -5.34
C ASP A 98 -9.84 -11.52 -5.00
N PHE A 99 -9.52 -11.46 -3.71
CA PHE A 99 -8.17 -11.22 -3.23
C PHE A 99 -7.87 -12.09 -2.01
N ILE A 100 -6.59 -12.40 -1.83
CA ILE A 100 -6.11 -13.28 -0.76
C ILE A 100 -5.85 -12.43 0.50
N PHE A 101 -6.41 -12.83 1.62
CA PHE A 101 -6.17 -12.27 2.94
C PHE A 101 -5.28 -13.23 3.72
N THR A 102 -3.98 -12.92 3.67
CA THR A 102 -2.97 -13.86 4.14
C THR A 102 -2.89 -13.92 5.66
N VAL A 103 -2.34 -15.01 6.20
CA VAL A 103 -2.12 -15.18 7.64
C VAL A 103 -1.39 -13.98 8.27
N GLY A 104 -0.33 -13.49 7.62
CA GLY A 104 0.42 -12.33 8.12
C GLY A 104 -0.41 -11.04 8.17
N GLU A 105 -1.35 -10.85 7.22
CA GLU A 105 -2.30 -9.74 7.31
C GLU A 105 -3.33 -9.99 8.43
N GLN A 106 -3.79 -11.21 8.64
CA GLN A 106 -4.71 -11.54 9.73
C GLN A 106 -4.09 -11.27 11.11
N GLU A 107 -2.85 -11.68 11.34
CA GLU A 107 -2.11 -11.38 12.57
C GLU A 107 -1.89 -9.88 12.76
N PHE A 108 -1.63 -9.16 11.67
CA PHE A 108 -1.54 -7.70 11.70
C PHE A 108 -2.88 -7.05 12.11
N PHE A 109 -4.00 -7.52 11.60
CA PHE A 109 -5.33 -7.01 11.97
C PHE A 109 -5.67 -7.36 13.43
N LYS A 110 -5.40 -8.59 13.88
CA LYS A 110 -5.58 -9.04 15.27
C LYS A 110 -4.72 -8.22 16.25
N SER A 111 -3.44 -7.99 15.94
CA SER A 111 -2.54 -7.19 16.78
C SER A 111 -2.91 -5.71 16.86
N LYS A 112 -3.65 -5.20 15.88
CA LYS A 112 -4.22 -3.84 15.91
C LYS A 112 -5.56 -3.76 16.63
N GLY A 113 -6.14 -4.89 17.05
CA GLY A 113 -7.48 -4.96 17.65
C GLY A 113 -8.60 -4.76 16.64
N PHE A 114 -8.39 -5.15 15.38
CA PHE A 114 -9.44 -5.15 14.37
C PHE A 114 -10.03 -6.55 14.24
N ASP A 115 -11.25 -6.75 14.72
CA ASP A 115 -12.01 -8.00 14.53
C ASP A 115 -12.59 -8.15 13.12
N ASN A 116 -12.52 -7.09 12.29
CA ASN A 116 -13.06 -7.09 10.95
C ASN A 116 -12.03 -7.53 9.91
N LYS A 117 -12.45 -8.45 9.03
CA LYS A 117 -11.70 -8.86 7.84
C LYS A 117 -11.57 -7.69 6.87
N LYS A 118 -10.51 -7.70 6.07
CA LYS A 118 -10.30 -6.68 5.03
C LYS A 118 -11.40 -6.80 3.97
N THR A 119 -12.05 -5.68 3.63
CA THR A 119 -13.22 -5.65 2.72
C THR A 119 -12.89 -5.10 1.32
N ARG A 120 -11.69 -4.53 1.17
CA ARG A 120 -11.23 -3.88 -0.07
C ARG A 120 -9.83 -4.35 -0.39
N CYS A 121 -9.62 -4.72 -1.65
CA CYS A 121 -8.29 -5.07 -2.12
C CYS A 121 -7.33 -3.87 -2.06
N ALA A 122 -6.03 -4.14 -2.05
CA ALA A 122 -4.99 -3.11 -1.98
C ALA A 122 -5.09 -2.10 -3.13
N GLU A 123 -5.49 -2.56 -4.32
CA GLU A 123 -5.64 -1.71 -5.49
C GLU A 123 -6.80 -0.71 -5.36
N ALA A 124 -7.97 -1.16 -4.88
CA ALA A 124 -9.11 -0.28 -4.65
C ALA A 124 -8.81 0.77 -3.56
N ILE A 125 -8.04 0.41 -2.54
CA ILE A 125 -7.56 1.34 -1.52
C ILE A 125 -6.59 2.36 -2.15
N ALA A 126 -5.61 1.90 -2.94
CA ALA A 126 -4.65 2.78 -3.60
C ALA A 126 -5.33 3.77 -4.54
N ARG A 127 -6.24 3.28 -5.41
CA ARG A 127 -7.04 4.12 -6.31
C ARG A 127 -7.86 5.16 -5.55
N ARG A 128 -8.55 4.75 -4.47
CA ARG A 128 -9.30 5.69 -3.61
C ARG A 128 -8.38 6.74 -2.98
N ASN A 129 -7.20 6.35 -2.53
CA ASN A 129 -6.26 7.28 -1.90
C ASN A 129 -5.79 8.36 -2.89
N VAL A 130 -5.47 7.98 -4.13
CA VAL A 130 -5.11 8.92 -5.21
C VAL A 130 -6.26 9.90 -5.50
N LEU A 131 -7.48 9.39 -5.68
CA LEU A 131 -8.68 10.21 -5.92
C LEU A 131 -8.97 11.13 -4.73
N SER A 132 -8.78 10.65 -3.50
CA SER A 132 -9.01 11.43 -2.28
C SER A 132 -8.02 12.59 -2.14
N LEU A 133 -6.77 12.37 -2.55
CA LEU A 133 -5.73 13.39 -2.53
C LEU A 133 -5.99 14.44 -3.60
N ALA A 134 -6.33 14.02 -4.81
CA ALA A 134 -6.75 14.92 -5.88
C ALA A 134 -7.95 15.78 -5.46
N ARG A 135 -8.96 15.18 -4.81
CA ARG A 135 -10.12 15.93 -4.29
C ARG A 135 -9.76 16.92 -3.18
N LYS A 136 -8.83 16.55 -2.28
CA LYS A 136 -8.32 17.46 -1.23
C LYS A 136 -7.57 18.64 -1.85
N VAL A 137 -6.73 18.39 -2.85
CA VAL A 137 -6.01 19.44 -3.60
C VAL A 137 -6.99 20.33 -4.36
N ALA A 138 -7.96 19.75 -5.08
CA ALA A 138 -8.98 20.51 -5.79
C ALA A 138 -9.79 21.41 -4.85
N ARG A 139 -10.17 20.91 -3.66
CA ARG A 139 -10.85 21.72 -2.64
C ARG A 139 -9.99 22.86 -2.12
N ALA A 140 -8.69 22.63 -1.89
CA ALA A 140 -7.76 23.66 -1.47
C ALA A 140 -7.54 24.74 -2.55
N VAL A 141 -7.40 24.33 -3.81
CA VAL A 141 -7.28 25.23 -4.97
C VAL A 141 -8.56 26.04 -5.17
N ALA A 142 -9.73 25.41 -5.08
CA ALA A 142 -11.02 26.10 -5.17
C ALA A 142 -11.21 27.12 -4.04
N ALA A 143 -10.78 26.80 -2.81
CA ALA A 143 -10.81 27.74 -1.69
C ALA A 143 -9.84 28.93 -1.88
N ALA A 144 -8.77 28.77 -2.67
CA ALA A 144 -7.84 29.84 -3.02
C ALA A 144 -8.26 30.66 -4.25
N TRP A 145 -9.20 30.15 -5.06
CA TRP A 145 -9.63 30.78 -6.31
C TRP A 145 -10.37 32.13 -6.18
N PRO A 146 -11.17 32.45 -5.14
CA PRO A 146 -11.96 33.68 -5.16
C PRO A 146 -11.14 34.98 -4.99
N ALA A 147 -9.80 34.92 -5.08
CA ALA A 147 -8.90 36.07 -5.00
C ALA A 147 -8.20 36.44 -6.32
N LEU A 148 -8.60 35.91 -7.49
CA LEU A 148 -8.07 36.42 -8.76
C LEU A 148 -8.72 37.77 -9.10
N PRO A 149 -7.92 38.86 -9.24
CA PRO A 149 -8.46 40.18 -9.52
C PRO A 149 -9.14 40.19 -10.90
N SER A 150 -10.39 40.64 -10.91
CA SER A 150 -11.32 40.73 -12.04
C SER A 150 -10.88 41.73 -13.15
N SER A 151 -9.60 42.12 -13.22
CA SER A 151 -9.13 43.21 -14.08
C SER A 151 -8.70 42.81 -15.49
N LEU A 152 -8.70 41.51 -15.83
CA LEU A 152 -8.51 41.06 -17.22
C LEU A 152 -9.87 40.81 -17.88
N VAL A 153 -10.60 41.91 -18.09
CA VAL A 153 -11.73 41.93 -19.02
C VAL A 153 -11.15 41.88 -20.43
N PHE A 154 -11.31 40.71 -21.03
CA PHE A 154 -11.15 40.38 -22.43
C PHE A 154 -11.72 41.50 -23.34
N VAL A 155 -10.84 42.25 -23.99
CA VAL A 155 -11.22 43.20 -25.06
C VAL A 155 -11.43 42.37 -26.34
N PRO A 156 -12.64 42.27 -26.89
CA PRO A 156 -12.86 41.56 -28.15
C PRO A 156 -12.20 42.34 -29.29
N PHE A 157 -11.27 41.69 -29.96
CA PHE A 157 -10.61 42.18 -31.17
C PHE A 157 -11.65 42.24 -32.29
N GLU A 158 -12.04 43.45 -32.71
CA GLU A 158 -12.86 43.67 -33.91
C GLU A 158 -12.16 43.03 -35.12
N CYS A 159 -12.82 42.02 -35.67
CA CYS A 159 -12.41 41.34 -36.89
C CYS A 159 -12.86 42.20 -38.08
N THR A 160 -12.03 43.17 -38.47
CA THR A 160 -12.24 43.97 -39.69
C THR A 160 -12.14 43.04 -40.89
N THR A 161 -13.30 42.70 -41.46
CA THR A 161 -13.44 41.95 -42.70
C THR A 161 -12.89 42.77 -43.85
N PHE A 162 -11.67 42.41 -44.24
CA PHE A 162 -11.04 42.75 -45.50
C PHE A 162 -11.87 42.09 -46.63
N VAL A 163 -12.93 42.78 -47.08
CA VAL A 163 -13.67 42.42 -48.28
C VAL A 163 -12.88 42.90 -49.48
N THR A 164 -12.32 41.95 -50.21
CA THR A 164 -11.78 42.12 -51.56
C THR A 164 -12.91 42.42 -52.54
N VAL A 165 -12.89 43.61 -53.16
CA VAL A 165 -13.47 43.90 -54.48
C VAL A 165 -12.49 44.81 -55.21
#